data_AF-A0A3C0A5D7-F1
#
_entry.id   AF-A0A3C0A5D7-F1
#
_cell.length_a   1.000
_cell.length_b   1.000
_cell.length_c   1.000
_cell.angle_alpha   90.00
_cell.angle_beta   90.00
_cell.angle_gamma   90.00
#
_symmetry.space_group_name_H-M   'P 1'
#
loop_
_entity.id
_entity.type
_entity.pdbx_description
1 polymer ?
#
loop_
_entity_poly.entity_id
_entity_poly.type
_entity_poly.pdbx_seq_one_letter_code
_entity_poly.pdbx_strand_id
1 'polypeptide(L)'
;MKSTAAAVVFLLAFFCFIINAPALEITKLSSAAASAASPDKAAATPAAGMGVIVFSGVLEVKGISLRKNAVVMPVTEYKGRSYEDIKLLSKGLYAKIEACLSKSVCKNAPAALPKITVTGVKMLKSKNRLANSETVFDGELLVTAGIMNSSREPGELWISWPEDFKINDAALKAKAETLIKETYAKTLKTTGKS
;
A
#
# COMPACT_ATOMS: atom_id res chain seq x y z
N MET A 1 -2.79 -61.07 -35.88
CA MET A 1 -1.93 -61.06 -34.67
C MET A 1 -1.61 -59.62 -34.33
N LYS A 2 -1.69 -59.29 -33.04
CA LYS A 2 -1.86 -57.94 -32.48
C LYS A 2 -0.62 -57.04 -32.68
N SER A 3 -0.86 -55.81 -33.14
CA SER A 3 0.11 -54.70 -33.13
C SER A 3 0.02 -53.98 -31.79
N THR A 4 1.08 -54.01 -30.99
CA THR A 4 1.21 -53.30 -29.71
C THR A 4 1.74 -51.90 -29.96
N ALA A 5 0.85 -50.90 -29.81
CA ALA A 5 1.21 -49.50 -29.74
C ALA A 5 1.79 -49.18 -28.36
N ALA A 6 3.02 -48.67 -28.31
CA ALA A 6 3.64 -48.14 -27.11
C ALA A 6 3.13 -46.71 -26.85
N ALA A 7 2.33 -46.53 -25.81
CA ALA A 7 1.93 -45.22 -25.31
C ALA A 7 3.04 -44.66 -24.42
N VAL A 8 3.77 -43.66 -24.93
CA VAL A 8 4.70 -42.84 -24.14
C VAL A 8 3.88 -41.87 -23.30
N VAL A 9 3.73 -42.17 -22.02
CA VAL A 9 3.11 -41.28 -21.03
C VAL A 9 4.12 -40.20 -20.66
N PHE A 10 3.96 -39.01 -21.25
CA PHE A 10 4.70 -37.81 -20.86
C PHE A 10 4.09 -37.25 -19.57
N LEU A 11 4.67 -37.64 -18.43
CA LEU A 11 4.29 -37.13 -17.11
C LEU A 11 4.82 -35.68 -16.97
N LEU A 12 4.00 -34.70 -17.34
CA LEU A 12 4.22 -33.29 -17.04
C LEU A 12 4.10 -33.08 -15.52
N ALA A 13 5.21 -33.25 -14.81
CA ALA A 13 5.38 -32.78 -13.45
C ALA A 13 5.39 -31.23 -13.47
N PHE A 14 4.19 -30.65 -13.47
CA PHE A 14 3.98 -29.25 -13.12
C PHE A 14 4.38 -29.07 -11.65
N PHE A 15 5.68 -28.86 -11.41
CA PHE A 15 6.17 -28.33 -10.15
C PHE A 15 5.54 -26.94 -9.99
N CYS A 16 4.43 -26.88 -9.26
CA CYS A 16 3.99 -25.67 -8.60
C CYS A 16 5.06 -25.29 -7.60
N PHE A 17 6.11 -24.61 -8.07
CA PHE A 17 6.90 -23.71 -7.25
C PHE A 17 5.93 -22.68 -6.71
N ILE A 18 5.40 -22.93 -5.52
CA ILE A 18 4.77 -21.91 -4.70
C ILE A 18 5.91 -20.95 -4.39
N ILE A 19 6.05 -19.91 -5.20
CA ILE A 19 6.92 -18.78 -4.93
C ILE A 19 6.32 -18.15 -3.68
N ASN A 20 6.86 -18.53 -2.52
CA ASN A 20 6.52 -17.98 -1.23
C ASN A 20 7.07 -16.55 -1.23
N ALA A 21 6.33 -15.62 -1.82
CA ALA A 21 6.65 -14.20 -1.73
C ALA A 21 6.70 -13.83 -0.24
N PRO A 22 7.73 -13.09 0.21
CA PRO A 22 7.79 -12.65 1.60
C PRO A 22 6.51 -11.84 1.89
N ALA A 23 5.72 -12.32 2.85
CA ALA A 23 4.49 -11.64 3.26
C ALA A 23 4.85 -10.40 4.06
N LEU A 24 4.01 -9.37 3.96
CA LEU A 24 4.13 -8.16 4.75
C LEU A 24 3.83 -8.53 6.21
N GLU A 25 4.74 -8.16 7.12
CA GLU A 25 4.64 -8.54 8.53
C GLU A 25 4.32 -7.35 9.43
N ILE A 26 3.50 -7.55 10.46
CA ILE A 26 3.18 -6.48 11.40
C ILE A 26 4.23 -6.48 12.51
N THR A 27 5.04 -5.43 12.58
CA THR A 27 6.17 -5.34 13.53
C THR A 27 5.87 -4.48 14.74
N LYS A 28 4.86 -3.61 14.67
CA LYS A 28 4.46 -2.77 15.80
C LYS A 28 3.00 -2.37 15.67
N LEU A 29 2.29 -2.41 16.79
CA LEU A 29 1.03 -1.71 16.99
C LEU A 29 1.24 -0.68 18.09
N SER A 30 0.91 0.57 17.81
CA SER A 30 0.74 1.59 18.84
C SER A 30 -0.73 1.96 18.84
N SER A 31 -1.45 1.55 19.89
CA SER A 31 -2.73 2.17 20.20
C SER A 31 -2.42 3.61 20.60
N ALA A 32 -2.74 4.58 19.74
CA ALA A 32 -2.80 5.95 20.22
C ALA A 32 -3.90 5.98 21.28
N ALA A 33 -3.51 6.10 22.54
CA ALA A 33 -4.45 6.48 23.59
C ALA A 33 -5.16 7.74 23.09
N ALA A 34 -6.49 7.74 23.13
CA ALA A 34 -7.32 8.85 22.69
C ALA A 34 -6.79 10.17 23.26
N SER A 35 -6.03 10.92 22.46
CA SER A 35 -5.50 12.20 22.85
C SER A 35 -6.50 13.26 22.44
N ALA A 36 -6.96 13.97 23.46
CA ALA A 36 -7.91 15.09 23.52
C ALA A 36 -8.28 15.76 22.18
N ALA A 37 -9.59 15.79 21.94
CA ALA A 37 -10.23 16.64 20.96
C ALA A 37 -9.85 18.13 21.15
N SER A 38 -9.47 18.81 20.07
CA SER A 38 -9.54 20.28 19.98
C SER A 38 -11.01 20.69 19.74
N PRO A 39 -11.52 21.74 20.39
CA PRO A 39 -12.96 22.01 20.46
C PRO A 39 -13.58 22.77 19.28
N ASP A 40 -12.90 22.98 18.15
CA ASP A 40 -13.40 23.92 17.11
C ASP A 40 -13.60 23.34 15.69
N LYS A 41 -13.82 22.04 15.54
CA LYS A 41 -14.23 21.49 14.23
C LYS A 41 -15.34 20.45 14.37
N ALA A 42 -16.51 20.80 13.83
CA ALA A 42 -17.71 19.98 13.85
C ALA A 42 -17.47 18.56 13.29
N ALA A 43 -17.47 17.61 14.22
CA ALA A 43 -17.90 16.21 14.12
C ALA A 43 -17.48 15.40 12.87
N ALA A 44 -16.18 15.08 12.77
CA ALA A 44 -15.81 13.71 12.43
C ALA A 44 -15.80 12.93 13.75
N THR A 45 -16.70 11.95 13.91
CA THR A 45 -16.79 11.14 15.14
C THR A 45 -15.40 10.53 15.44
N PRO A 46 -14.79 10.80 16.60
CA PRO A 46 -13.50 10.19 16.94
C PRO A 46 -13.71 8.66 16.97
N ALA A 47 -13.11 7.97 16.00
CA ALA A 47 -13.14 6.53 15.95
C ALA A 47 -12.41 5.98 17.19
N ALA A 48 -13.13 5.28 18.05
CA ALA A 48 -12.50 4.44 19.06
C ALA A 48 -11.51 3.49 18.35
N GLY A 49 -10.23 3.56 18.71
CA GLY A 49 -9.21 2.62 18.24
C GLY A 49 -8.46 2.99 16.96
N MET A 50 -8.09 4.26 16.75
CA MET A 50 -7.11 4.60 15.71
C MET A 50 -5.71 4.11 16.13
N GLY A 51 -5.32 2.94 15.62
CA GLY A 51 -3.99 2.39 15.81
C GLY A 51 -3.02 2.87 14.75
N VAL A 52 -1.75 3.00 15.13
CA VAL A 52 -0.62 3.07 14.19
C VAL A 52 -0.07 1.67 14.03
N ILE A 53 -0.09 1.14 12.81
CA ILE A 53 0.47 -0.17 12.47
C ILE A 53 1.73 0.06 11.65
N VAL A 54 2.83 -0.56 12.08
CA VAL A 54 4.07 -0.60 11.31
C VAL A 54 4.21 -1.97 10.67
N PHE A 55 4.28 -1.99 9.36
CA PHE A 55 4.57 -3.17 8.56
C PHE A 55 6.05 -3.23 8.19
N SER A 56 6.61 -4.43 8.28
CA SER A 56 7.98 -4.77 7.92
C SER A 56 9.02 -3.82 8.55
N GLY A 57 8.71 -3.25 9.71
CA GLY A 57 9.56 -2.29 10.44
C GLY A 57 9.67 -0.89 9.82
N VAL A 58 9.19 -0.69 8.58
CA VAL A 58 9.52 0.50 7.78
C VAL A 58 8.31 1.21 7.17
N LEU A 59 7.16 0.54 7.05
CA LEU A 59 5.94 1.12 6.49
C LEU A 59 4.95 1.40 7.60
N GLU A 60 4.65 2.65 7.88
CA GLU A 60 3.73 3.06 8.94
C GLU A 60 2.39 3.49 8.32
N VAL A 61 1.29 2.90 8.81
CA VAL A 61 -0.07 3.32 8.48
C VAL A 61 -0.79 3.74 9.75
N LYS A 62 -1.34 4.95 9.74
CA LYS A 62 -2.11 5.55 10.83
C LYS A 62 -3.61 5.41 10.58
N GLY A 63 -4.41 5.50 11.64
CA GLY A 63 -5.87 5.55 11.52
C GLY A 63 -6.54 4.21 11.20
N ILE A 64 -5.81 3.09 11.26
CA ILE A 64 -6.43 1.76 11.11
C ILE A 64 -7.26 1.48 12.35
N SER A 65 -8.52 1.10 12.16
CA SER A 65 -9.44 0.79 13.25
C SER A 65 -10.22 -0.50 12.99
N LEU A 66 -10.77 -1.10 14.05
CA LEU A 66 -11.66 -2.26 13.96
C LEU A 66 -13.09 -1.81 14.25
N ARG A 67 -14.00 -1.95 13.28
CA ARG A 67 -15.43 -1.64 13.46
C ARG A 67 -16.29 -2.83 13.04
N LYS A 68 -17.19 -3.29 13.91
CA LYS A 68 -18.08 -4.44 13.64
C LYS A 68 -17.31 -5.66 13.11
N ASN A 69 -16.16 -5.98 13.72
CA ASN A 69 -15.25 -7.06 13.30
C ASN A 69 -14.71 -6.92 11.86
N ALA A 70 -14.65 -5.70 11.33
CA ALA A 70 -14.01 -5.42 10.05
C ALA A 70 -12.88 -4.40 10.25
N VAL A 71 -11.74 -4.66 9.62
CA VAL A 71 -10.62 -3.72 9.57
C VAL A 71 -11.01 -2.58 8.63
N VAL A 72 -11.06 -1.37 9.19
CA VAL A 72 -11.33 -0.12 8.47
C VAL A 72 -9.99 0.57 8.24
N MET A 73 -9.63 0.72 6.96
CA MET A 73 -8.46 1.47 6.53
C MET A 73 -8.73 2.97 6.61
N PRO A 74 -7.70 3.80 6.84
CA PRO A 74 -7.84 5.25 6.79
C PRO A 74 -8.34 5.71 5.41
N VAL A 75 -9.18 6.74 5.43
CA VAL A 75 -9.69 7.40 4.23
C VAL A 75 -9.26 8.86 4.26
N THR A 76 -8.80 9.37 3.13
CA THR A 76 -8.44 10.78 3.00
C THR A 76 -9.68 11.56 2.57
N GLU A 77 -10.05 12.60 3.31
CA GLU A 77 -11.16 13.48 2.94
C GLU A 77 -10.63 14.75 2.27
N TYR A 78 -11.13 15.04 1.06
CA TYR A 78 -10.80 16.27 0.36
C TYR A 78 -12.04 16.83 -0.34
N LYS A 79 -12.42 18.06 0.04
CA LYS A 79 -13.59 18.78 -0.51
C LYS A 79 -14.90 17.97 -0.43
N GLY A 80 -15.15 17.32 0.70
CA GLY A 80 -16.35 16.51 0.92
C GLY A 80 -16.38 15.19 0.15
N ARG A 81 -15.25 14.75 -0.42
CA ARG A 81 -15.10 13.43 -1.04
C ARG A 81 -14.09 12.60 -0.26
N SER A 82 -14.41 11.34 -0.04
CA SER A 82 -13.51 10.36 0.59
C SER A 82 -12.74 9.58 -0.47
N TYR A 83 -11.45 9.39 -0.22
CA TYR A 83 -10.54 8.67 -1.10
C TYR A 83 -9.90 7.52 -0.33
N GLU A 84 -9.97 6.32 -0.90
CA GLU A 84 -9.32 5.12 -0.38
C GLU A 84 -7.89 5.03 -0.92
N ASP A 85 -7.02 5.90 -0.43
CA ASP A 85 -5.65 5.96 -0.91
C ASP A 85 -4.79 4.79 -0.41
N ILE A 86 -5.21 4.09 0.66
CA ILE A 86 -4.50 2.94 1.24
C ILE A 86 -5.43 1.74 1.24
N LYS A 87 -5.03 0.66 0.54
CA LYS A 87 -5.82 -0.56 0.39
C LYS A 87 -5.01 -1.79 0.73
N LEU A 88 -5.68 -2.77 1.33
CA LEU A 88 -5.12 -4.09 1.58
C LEU A 88 -5.56 -5.01 0.45
N LEU A 89 -4.61 -5.65 -0.23
CA LEU A 89 -4.84 -6.58 -1.33
C LEU A 89 -4.89 -8.04 -0.84
N SER A 90 -4.31 -8.33 0.33
CA SER A 90 -4.19 -9.67 0.88
C SER A 90 -5.22 -9.92 1.98
N LYS A 91 -6.03 -10.98 1.82
CA LYS A 91 -6.91 -11.50 2.87
C LYS A 91 -6.12 -11.94 4.11
N GLY A 92 -4.89 -12.43 3.91
CA GLY A 92 -4.00 -12.82 5.01
C GLY A 92 -3.59 -11.62 5.86
N LEU A 93 -3.24 -10.51 5.21
CA LEU A 93 -2.89 -9.27 5.90
C LEU A 93 -4.07 -8.71 6.70
N TYR A 94 -5.30 -8.76 6.14
CA TYR A 94 -6.53 -8.44 6.88
C TYR A 94 -6.67 -9.24 8.17
N ALA A 95 -6.56 -10.57 8.09
CA ALA A 95 -6.68 -11.44 9.26
C ALA A 95 -5.57 -11.17 10.30
N LYS A 96 -4.34 -10.88 9.86
CA LYS A 96 -3.24 -10.48 10.75
C LYS A 96 -3.56 -9.17 11.49
N ILE A 97 -4.05 -8.16 10.79
CA ILE A 97 -4.43 -6.87 11.39
C ILE A 97 -5.60 -7.05 12.36
N GLU A 98 -6.63 -7.80 11.97
CA GLU A 98 -7.77 -8.10 12.85
C GLU A 98 -7.32 -8.82 14.12
N ALA A 99 -6.49 -9.85 14.01
CA ALA A 99 -5.93 -10.56 15.16
C ALA A 99 -5.10 -9.63 16.07
N CYS A 100 -4.29 -8.76 15.46
CA CYS A 100 -3.45 -7.78 16.14
C CYS A 100 -4.29 -6.72 16.90
N LEU A 101 -5.37 -6.21 16.29
CA LEU A 101 -6.27 -5.22 16.89
C LEU A 101 -7.22 -5.83 17.94
N SER A 102 -7.73 -7.03 17.71
CA SER A 102 -8.69 -7.68 18.63
C SER A 102 -8.03 -8.25 19.88
N LYS A 103 -6.80 -8.79 19.75
CA LYS A 103 -6.07 -9.42 20.86
C LYS A 103 -5.06 -8.49 21.52
N SER A 104 -4.86 -7.29 20.98
CA SER A 104 -3.80 -6.34 21.39
C SER A 104 -2.39 -6.95 21.40
N VAL A 105 -2.18 -8.06 20.69
CA VAL A 105 -0.92 -8.79 20.60
C VAL A 105 -0.61 -9.02 19.14
N CYS A 106 0.42 -8.34 18.64
CA CYS A 106 0.91 -8.49 17.28
C CYS A 106 2.17 -9.34 17.34
N LYS A 107 2.23 -10.40 16.54
CA LYS A 107 3.44 -11.22 16.45
C LYS A 107 4.51 -10.40 15.75
N ASN A 108 5.52 -9.98 16.48
CA ASN A 108 6.70 -9.33 15.92
C ASN A 108 7.47 -10.35 15.09
N ALA A 109 7.28 -10.33 13.78
CA ALA A 109 8.12 -11.08 12.86
C ALA A 109 9.33 -10.22 12.45
N PRO A 110 10.46 -10.85 12.07
CA PRO A 110 11.63 -10.12 11.60
C PRO A 110 11.26 -9.23 10.41
N ALA A 111 11.67 -7.96 10.50
CA ALA A 111 11.46 -6.96 9.46
C ALA A 111 12.32 -7.28 8.24
N ALA A 112 11.72 -7.82 7.18
CA ALA A 112 12.34 -7.88 5.86
C ALA A 112 12.05 -6.60 5.09
N LEU A 113 12.99 -6.13 4.28
CA LEU A 113 12.78 -4.93 3.46
C LEU A 113 11.72 -5.25 2.38
N PRO A 114 10.60 -4.50 2.31
CA PRO A 114 9.50 -4.85 1.43
C PRO A 114 9.85 -4.62 -0.04
N LYS A 115 9.33 -5.50 -0.90
CA LYS A 115 9.42 -5.35 -2.36
C LYS A 115 8.41 -4.31 -2.84
N ILE A 116 8.89 -3.33 -3.59
CA ILE A 116 8.05 -2.28 -4.18
C ILE A 116 7.73 -2.62 -5.63
N THR A 117 6.47 -2.49 -6.02
CA THR A 117 6.00 -2.57 -7.40
C THR A 117 5.08 -1.40 -7.71
N VAL A 118 5.31 -0.66 -8.78
CA VAL A 118 4.37 0.36 -9.27
C VAL A 118 3.46 -0.30 -10.31
N THR A 119 2.18 -0.43 -9.97
CA THR A 119 1.20 -1.18 -10.80
C THR A 119 0.58 -0.34 -11.89
N GLY A 120 0.46 0.96 -11.68
CA GLY A 120 -0.12 1.86 -12.67
C GLY A 120 0.04 3.33 -12.31
N VAL A 121 -0.06 4.17 -13.34
CA VAL A 121 -0.06 5.62 -13.22
C VAL A 121 -1.27 6.17 -13.95
N LYS A 122 -2.21 6.73 -13.20
CA LYS A 122 -3.42 7.35 -13.71
C LYS A 122 -3.22 8.84 -13.87
N MET A 123 -3.11 9.29 -15.12
CA MET A 123 -2.99 10.70 -15.47
C MET A 123 -4.23 11.48 -15.03
N LEU A 124 -4.02 12.68 -14.50
CA LEU A 124 -5.06 13.62 -14.10
C LEU A 124 -5.02 14.86 -15.01
N LYS A 125 -6.11 15.63 -14.97
CA LYS A 125 -6.23 16.91 -15.70
C LYS A 125 -5.89 18.12 -14.83
N SER A 126 -5.26 17.91 -13.67
CA SER A 126 -4.92 18.99 -12.73
C SER A 126 -3.54 19.57 -13.02
N LYS A 127 -3.38 20.89 -12.81
CA LYS A 127 -2.10 21.61 -13.00
C LYS A 127 -1.06 21.26 -11.93
N ASN A 128 -1.53 20.96 -10.71
CA ASN A 128 -0.65 20.74 -9.55
C ASN A 128 -0.41 19.25 -9.31
N ARG A 129 -1.45 18.41 -9.41
CA ARG A 129 -1.35 16.95 -9.27
C ARG A 129 -1.51 16.31 -10.64
N LEU A 130 -0.40 15.95 -11.25
CA LEU A 130 -0.34 15.50 -12.63
C LEU A 130 -0.89 14.08 -12.80
N ALA A 131 -0.68 13.22 -11.81
CA ALA A 131 -1.11 11.83 -11.85
C ALA A 131 -1.24 11.23 -10.44
N ASN A 132 -1.90 10.07 -10.38
CA ASN A 132 -1.89 9.17 -9.23
C ASN A 132 -1.11 7.91 -9.60
N SER A 133 -0.24 7.46 -8.71
CA SER A 133 0.53 6.23 -8.87
C SER A 133 0.07 5.20 -7.85
N GLU A 134 -0.27 4.00 -8.30
CA GLU A 134 -0.63 2.87 -7.45
C GLU A 134 0.61 2.04 -7.14
N THR A 135 1.12 2.18 -5.91
CA THR A 135 2.35 1.52 -5.46
C THR A 135 2.00 0.40 -4.51
N VAL A 136 2.48 -0.81 -4.81
CA VAL A 136 2.21 -2.03 -4.04
C VAL A 136 3.48 -2.50 -3.33
N PHE A 137 3.34 -2.77 -2.03
CA PHE A 137 4.39 -3.33 -1.18
C PHE A 137 4.09 -4.81 -0.90
N ASP A 138 5.04 -5.70 -1.23
CA ASP A 138 4.97 -7.17 -1.12
C ASP A 138 3.72 -7.82 -1.76
N GLY A 139 3.03 -7.12 -2.65
CA GLY A 139 1.77 -7.61 -3.22
C GLY A 139 0.57 -7.47 -2.28
N GLU A 140 0.74 -6.94 -1.07
CA GLU A 140 -0.29 -6.98 -0.01
C GLU A 140 -0.83 -5.62 0.39
N LEU A 141 -0.03 -4.55 0.30
CA LEU A 141 -0.44 -3.19 0.65
C LEU A 141 -0.31 -2.29 -0.57
N LEU A 142 -1.43 -1.73 -1.04
CA LEU A 142 -1.48 -0.75 -2.11
C LEU A 142 -1.62 0.66 -1.51
N VAL A 143 -0.76 1.57 -1.95
CA VAL A 143 -0.78 2.98 -1.57
C VAL A 143 -0.80 3.83 -2.84
N THR A 144 -1.77 4.75 -2.89
CA THR A 144 -1.93 5.72 -3.97
C THR A 144 -1.13 6.99 -3.65
N ALA A 145 -0.03 7.20 -4.36
CA ALA A 145 0.77 8.41 -4.25
C ALA A 145 0.39 9.43 -5.33
N GLY A 146 0.38 10.72 -4.98
CA GLY A 146 0.23 11.81 -5.94
C GLY A 146 1.57 12.18 -6.57
N ILE A 147 1.58 12.35 -7.90
CA ILE A 147 2.70 12.95 -8.62
C ILE A 147 2.39 14.43 -8.77
N MET A 148 3.22 15.26 -8.15
CA MET A 148 2.97 16.68 -8.01
C MET A 148 3.98 17.47 -8.83
N ASN A 149 3.51 18.51 -9.50
CA ASN A 149 4.37 19.52 -10.10
C ASN A 149 4.86 20.48 -9.00
N SER A 150 6.15 20.73 -8.93
CA SER A 150 6.71 21.71 -8.00
C SER A 150 6.28 23.12 -8.41
N SER A 151 5.71 23.86 -7.47
CA SER A 151 5.43 25.29 -7.67
C SER A 151 6.66 26.16 -7.44
N ARG A 152 7.73 25.57 -6.87
CA ARG A 152 8.98 26.27 -6.53
C ARG A 152 10.01 26.15 -7.64
N GLU A 153 10.08 24.97 -8.26
CA GLU A 153 11.05 24.65 -9.31
C GLU A 153 10.30 24.12 -10.55
N PRO A 154 10.10 24.95 -11.59
CA PRO A 154 9.38 24.54 -12.78
C PRO A 154 10.02 23.30 -13.44
N GLY A 155 9.21 22.25 -13.64
CA GLY A 155 9.65 20.99 -14.24
C GLY A 155 10.13 19.95 -13.23
N GLU A 156 10.30 20.32 -11.95
CA GLU A 156 10.61 19.36 -10.90
C GLU A 156 9.33 18.65 -10.41
N LEU A 157 9.43 17.32 -10.25
CA LEU A 157 8.34 16.50 -9.72
C LEU A 157 8.66 16.04 -8.31
N TRP A 158 7.66 16.09 -7.43
CA TRP A 158 7.72 15.50 -6.10
C TRP A 158 6.56 14.53 -5.87
N ILE A 159 6.77 13.57 -4.97
CA ILE A 159 5.80 12.52 -4.67
C ILE A 159 5.09 12.85 -3.36
N SER A 160 3.77 12.98 -3.43
CA SER A 160 2.90 13.17 -2.28
C SER A 160 2.35 11.84 -1.83
N TRP A 161 2.81 11.35 -0.69
CA TRP A 161 2.20 10.20 -0.02
C TRP A 161 0.93 10.63 0.75
N PRO A 162 -0.04 9.72 0.98
CA PRO A 162 -1.17 9.99 1.86
C PRO A 162 -0.69 10.35 3.29
N GLU A 163 -1.42 11.22 3.99
CA GLU A 163 -1.02 11.71 5.33
C GLU A 163 -0.95 10.57 6.37
N ASP A 164 -1.81 9.57 6.21
CA ASP A 164 -1.87 8.39 7.07
C ASP A 164 -0.81 7.33 6.72
N PHE A 165 0.09 7.60 5.76
CA PHE A 165 1.14 6.67 5.35
C PHE A 165 2.52 7.29 5.46
N LYS A 166 3.48 6.53 5.97
CA LYS A 166 4.88 6.96 6.04
C LYS A 166 5.84 5.80 5.77
N ILE A 167 6.85 6.07 4.95
CA ILE A 167 8.01 5.19 4.77
C ILE A 167 9.12 5.72 5.69
N ASN A 168 9.43 4.98 6.75
CA ASN A 168 10.42 5.36 7.75
C ASN A 168 11.87 5.08 7.28
N ASP A 169 12.06 4.18 6.31
CA ASP A 169 13.35 3.93 5.69
C ASP A 169 13.61 4.87 4.50
N ALA A 170 14.66 5.70 4.60
CA ALA A 170 14.95 6.72 3.60
C ALA A 170 15.36 6.14 2.24
N ALA A 171 16.10 5.01 2.23
CA ALA A 171 16.55 4.37 0.99
C ALA A 171 15.37 3.74 0.23
N LEU A 172 14.48 3.06 0.95
CA LEU A 172 13.24 2.50 0.43
C LEU A 172 12.32 3.60 -0.10
N LYS A 173 12.19 4.72 0.62
CA LYS A 173 11.42 5.88 0.17
C LYS A 173 11.97 6.44 -1.14
N ALA A 174 13.28 6.71 -1.21
CA ALA A 174 13.93 7.21 -2.41
C ALA A 174 13.76 6.25 -3.60
N LYS A 175 13.89 4.94 -3.35
CA LYS A 175 13.66 3.89 -4.35
C LYS A 175 12.23 3.88 -4.87
N ALA A 176 11.23 3.96 -3.97
CA ALA A 176 9.82 4.03 -4.35
C ALA A 176 9.53 5.26 -5.21
N GLU A 177 10.01 6.43 -4.79
CA GLU A 177 9.79 7.69 -5.52
C GLU A 177 10.47 7.70 -6.89
N THR A 178 11.66 7.10 -7.00
CA THR A 178 12.36 6.90 -8.28
C THR A 178 11.54 6.02 -9.22
N LEU A 179 11.08 4.86 -8.75
CA LEU A 179 10.25 3.93 -9.54
C LEU A 179 8.95 4.59 -10.02
N ILE A 180 8.31 5.41 -9.17
CA ILE A 180 7.10 6.16 -9.54
C ILE A 180 7.41 7.15 -10.66
N LYS A 181 8.48 7.96 -10.51
CA LYS A 181 8.88 8.95 -11.52
C LYS A 181 9.24 8.29 -12.86
N GLU A 182 9.96 7.17 -12.83
CA GLU A 182 10.28 6.39 -14.03
C GLU A 182 9.03 5.85 -14.72
N THR A 183 8.09 5.29 -13.95
CA THR A 183 6.85 4.74 -14.49
C THR A 183 5.96 5.84 -15.09
N TYR A 184 5.93 7.00 -14.45
CA TYR A 184 5.26 8.18 -14.98
C TYR A 184 5.87 8.65 -16.30
N ALA A 185 7.20 8.78 -16.38
CA ALA A 185 7.89 9.17 -17.61
C ALA A 185 7.61 8.17 -18.76
N LYS A 186 7.58 6.86 -18.47
CA LYS A 186 7.19 5.83 -19.45
C LYS A 186 5.74 5.99 -19.91
N THR A 187 4.83 6.30 -18.98
CA THR A 187 3.41 6.52 -19.26
C THR A 187 3.17 7.75 -20.13
N LEU A 188 3.90 8.85 -19.91
CA LEU A 188 3.84 10.04 -20.76
C LEU A 188 4.22 9.75 -22.22
N LYS A 189 5.33 9.03 -22.43
CA LYS A 189 5.78 8.62 -23.77
C LYS A 189 4.73 7.77 -24.49
N THR A 190 4.07 6.88 -23.75
CA THR A 190 3.05 5.96 -24.32
C THR A 190 1.73 6.68 -24.62
N THR A 191 1.38 7.71 -23.84
CA THR A 191 0.10 8.43 -23.99
C THR A 191 0.17 9.61 -24.96
N GLY A 192 1.30 9.84 -25.61
CA GLY A 192 1.49 10.92 -26.61
C GLY A 192 1.36 12.33 -26.03
N LYS A 193 1.39 12.48 -24.71
CA LYS A 193 1.39 13.77 -24.02
C LYS A 193 2.83 14.17 -23.76
N SER A 194 3.49 14.67 -24.79
CA SER A 194 4.74 15.44 -24.70
C SER A 194 4.43 16.91 -24.51
#